data_AF-A7E370-F1
#
_entry.id   AF-A7E370-F1
#
_cell.length_a   1.000
_cell.length_b   1.000
_cell.length_c   1.000
_cell.angle_alpha   90.00
_cell.angle_beta   90.00
_cell.angle_gamma   90.00
#
_symmetry.space_group_name_H-M   'P 1'
#
loop_
_entity.id
_entity.type
_entity.pdbx_description
1 polymer ?
#
loop_
_entity_poly.entity_id
_entity_poly.type
_entity_poly.pdbx_seq_one_letter_code
_entity_poly.pdbx_strand_id
1 'polypeptide(L)'
;MSGAALGLEIVFVFFLALFLLHRYGDFKKQHRLVIVGTLLAWYLCFLIVFILPLDVSTTIYNRCKHAAANSSPPEGSNMTGLYATATSVPSQHLCFKPWSYIPDGIMPIFWRVVYWTSQFLTWILLPFMQSYARSGGFSITGKIKTALIENAIYYGTYLLIFGAFLIYVAVNPHLHLEWNQLQTIGIAAANTWGLFLLVLLLGYGLVEIPRSYWNGAKRGYLLMKTYFKAAKLMTEKADAEETLEDVMEEVRKVNESIKYNHPLRKCVDTILKKCPIDYQEKMGRNMDDYEDFDEKHNTYPSEKSLVKLHKQVIYSVQRHRRTQVQWQILLEQAFYLEDVAKKKKK
;
A
#
# COMPACT_ATOMS: atom_id res chain seq x y z
N MET A 1 29.80 20.17 -7.71
CA MET A 1 28.92 20.55 -6.59
C MET A 1 27.49 19.99 -6.68
N SER A 2 26.92 19.68 -7.85
CA SER A 2 25.49 19.30 -7.92
C SER A 2 25.18 17.82 -7.66
N GLY A 3 26.13 16.92 -7.84
CA GLY A 3 26.00 15.52 -7.37
C GLY A 3 25.90 15.41 -5.85
N ALA A 4 26.50 16.35 -5.12
CA ALA A 4 26.41 16.43 -3.66
C ALA A 4 25.00 16.85 -3.20
N ALA A 5 24.35 17.76 -3.92
CA ALA A 5 22.97 18.16 -3.64
C ALA A 5 22.00 16.97 -3.81
N LEU A 6 22.13 16.22 -4.90
CA LEU A 6 21.36 14.98 -5.11
C LEU A 6 21.61 13.96 -3.98
N GLY A 7 22.88 13.74 -3.62
CA GLY A 7 23.23 12.82 -2.54
C GLY A 7 22.66 13.22 -1.18
N LEU A 8 22.68 14.52 -0.86
CA LEU A 8 22.11 15.05 0.38
C LEU A 8 20.59 14.83 0.43
N GLU A 9 19.87 15.12 -0.65
CA GLU A 9 18.42 14.88 -0.75
C GLU A 9 18.07 13.39 -0.58
N ILE A 10 18.79 12.50 -1.27
CA ILE A 10 18.63 11.04 -1.15
C ILE A 10 18.78 10.60 0.32
N VAL A 11 19.83 11.07 1.00
CA VAL A 11 20.11 10.73 2.40
C VAL A 11 19.05 11.31 3.34
N PHE A 12 18.66 12.57 3.13
CA PHE A 12 17.62 13.24 3.91
C PHE A 12 16.29 12.49 3.83
N VAL A 13 15.86 12.13 2.61
CA VAL A 13 14.61 11.39 2.37
C VAL A 13 14.65 10.00 3.00
N PHE A 14 15.81 9.33 3.00
CA PHE A 14 15.97 8.05 3.68
C PHE A 14 15.73 8.16 5.19
N PHE A 15 16.35 9.15 5.85
CA PHE A 15 16.14 9.37 7.28
C PHE A 15 14.72 9.83 7.61
N LEU A 16 14.11 10.63 6.74
CA LEU A 16 12.69 11.02 6.88
C LEU A 16 11.78 9.79 6.83
N ALA A 17 11.96 8.91 5.83
CA ALA A 17 11.18 7.68 5.70
C ALA A 17 11.38 6.76 6.91
N LEU A 18 12.61 6.62 7.39
CA LEU A 18 12.95 5.81 8.56
C LEU A 18 12.32 6.38 9.84
N PHE A 19 12.39 7.70 10.04
CA PHE A 19 11.78 8.38 11.18
C PHE A 19 10.27 8.19 11.20
N LEU A 20 9.60 8.39 10.06
CA LEU A 20 8.15 8.18 9.95
C LEU A 20 7.78 6.73 10.22
N LEU A 21 8.54 5.78 9.66
CA LEU A 21 8.29 4.36 9.91
C LEU A 21 8.46 4.01 11.39
N HIS A 22 9.48 4.56 12.06
CA HIS A 22 9.69 4.38 13.49
C HIS A 22 8.59 5.04 14.35
N ARG A 23 8.05 6.18 13.90
CA ARG A 23 6.97 6.88 14.61
C ARG A 23 5.62 6.16 14.53
N TYR A 24 5.30 5.58 13.38
CA TYR A 24 3.99 4.95 13.12
C TYR A 24 4.01 3.41 13.18
N GLY A 25 5.18 2.78 13.11
CA GLY A 25 5.36 1.33 13.13
C GLY A 25 6.07 0.84 14.40
N ASP A 26 5.73 -0.38 14.84
CA ASP A 26 6.40 -1.04 15.96
C ASP A 26 7.47 -2.02 15.45
N PHE A 27 8.74 -1.62 15.51
CA PHE A 27 9.85 -2.40 14.94
C PHE A 27 10.09 -3.72 15.67
N LYS A 28 9.65 -3.83 16.93
CA LYS A 28 9.87 -5.02 17.76
C LYS A 28 8.83 -6.11 17.46
N LYS A 29 7.62 -5.71 17.06
CA LYS A 29 6.52 -6.65 16.81
C LYS A 29 6.40 -7.07 15.35
N GLN A 30 6.87 -6.24 14.42
CA GLN A 30 6.67 -6.48 13.00
C GLN A 30 7.78 -7.36 12.39
N HIS A 31 7.41 -8.15 11.38
CA HIS A 31 8.36 -8.98 10.65
C HIS A 31 9.35 -8.10 9.87
N ARG A 32 10.66 -8.45 9.90
CA ARG A 32 11.73 -7.64 9.27
C ARG A 32 11.47 -7.34 7.79
N LEU A 33 10.94 -8.30 7.05
CA LEU A 33 10.59 -8.12 5.63
C LEU A 33 9.51 -7.04 5.43
N VAL A 34 8.50 -6.98 6.31
CA VAL A 34 7.46 -5.94 6.24
C VAL A 34 8.07 -4.58 6.50
N ILE A 35 8.94 -4.47 7.52
CA ILE A 35 9.64 -3.22 7.85
C ILE A 35 10.47 -2.74 6.64
N VAL A 36 11.29 -3.61 6.07
CA VAL A 36 12.14 -3.28 4.91
C VAL A 36 11.30 -2.94 3.68
N GLY A 37 10.25 -3.72 3.39
CA GLY A 37 9.36 -3.48 2.25
C GLY A 37 8.62 -2.16 2.37
N THR A 38 8.08 -1.83 3.55
CA THR A 38 7.41 -0.55 3.81
C THR A 38 8.39 0.61 3.77
N LEU A 39 9.59 0.47 4.35
CA LEU A 39 10.63 1.50 4.29
C LEU A 39 11.00 1.81 2.86
N LEU A 40 11.25 0.77 2.05
CA LEU A 40 11.61 0.92 0.64
C LEU A 40 10.48 1.58 -0.16
N ALA A 41 9.22 1.18 0.08
CA ALA A 41 8.06 1.77 -0.58
C ALA A 41 7.93 3.27 -0.27
N TRP A 42 7.96 3.63 1.02
CA TRP A 42 7.84 5.02 1.45
C TRP A 42 9.01 5.87 0.99
N TYR A 43 10.22 5.32 1.07
CA TYR A 43 11.42 5.97 0.58
C TYR A 43 11.30 6.35 -0.90
N LEU A 44 10.90 5.41 -1.77
CA LEU A 44 10.71 5.69 -3.19
C LEU A 44 9.62 6.74 -3.45
N CYS A 45 8.49 6.65 -2.74
CA CYS A 45 7.40 7.61 -2.89
C CYS A 45 7.83 9.03 -2.51
N PHE A 46 8.50 9.20 -1.37
CA PHE A 46 9.00 10.52 -0.95
C PHE A 46 10.11 11.01 -1.87
N LEU A 47 10.99 10.12 -2.33
CA LEU A 47 12.10 10.48 -3.21
C LEU A 47 11.61 11.13 -4.50
N ILE A 48 10.52 10.63 -5.11
CA ILE A 48 9.93 11.22 -6.32
C ILE A 48 9.52 12.68 -6.10
N VAL A 49 8.98 13.03 -4.93
CA VAL A 49 8.52 14.40 -4.62
C VAL A 49 9.69 15.39 -4.64
N PHE A 50 10.86 15.00 -4.11
CA PHE A 50 12.03 15.88 -4.06
C PHE A 50 12.85 15.87 -5.36
N ILE A 51 12.91 14.75 -6.08
CA ILE A 51 13.72 14.64 -7.30
C ILE A 51 13.03 15.24 -8.53
N LEU A 52 11.70 15.20 -8.61
CA LEU A 52 10.97 15.70 -9.77
C LEU A 52 11.23 17.20 -10.06
N PRO A 53 11.26 18.12 -9.07
CA PRO A 53 11.67 19.50 -9.30
C PRO A 53 13.10 19.65 -9.84
N LEU A 54 14.04 18.82 -9.36
CA LEU A 54 15.43 18.84 -9.81
C LEU A 54 15.54 18.40 -11.28
N ASP A 55 14.77 17.38 -11.65
CA ASP A 55 14.69 16.88 -13.03
C ASP A 55 14.08 17.93 -13.97
N VAL A 56 12.97 18.56 -13.57
CA VAL A 56 12.35 19.65 -14.34
C VAL A 56 13.33 20.80 -14.54
N SER A 57 14.04 21.23 -13.48
CA SER A 57 15.02 22.32 -13.58
C SER A 57 16.21 21.97 -14.49
N THR A 58 16.69 20.74 -14.42
CA THR A 58 17.79 20.23 -15.26
C THR A 58 17.34 20.13 -16.72
N THR A 59 16.12 19.67 -16.96
CA THR A 59 15.52 19.55 -18.31
C THR A 59 15.33 20.92 -18.95
N ILE A 60 14.86 21.93 -18.20
CA ILE A 60 14.72 23.31 -18.70
C ILE A 60 16.09 23.87 -19.09
N TYR A 61 17.10 23.68 -18.25
CA TYR A 61 18.47 24.13 -18.55
C TYR A 61 19.03 23.44 -19.80
N ASN A 62 18.87 22.12 -19.91
CA ASN A 62 19.34 21.36 -21.08
C ASN A 62 18.62 21.82 -22.37
N ARG A 63 17.30 22.07 -22.33
CA ARG A 63 16.57 22.63 -23.47
C ARG A 63 17.10 24.01 -23.88
N CYS A 64 17.40 24.88 -22.91
CA CYS A 64 18.02 26.17 -23.18
C CYS A 64 19.36 25.99 -23.89
N LYS A 65 20.22 25.11 -23.37
CA LYS A 65 21.54 24.82 -23.96
C LYS A 65 21.43 24.31 -25.40
N HIS A 66 20.48 23.41 -25.67
CA HIS A 66 20.22 22.91 -27.03
C HIS A 66 19.69 24.00 -27.97
N ALA A 67 18.80 24.87 -27.50
CA ALA A 67 18.31 25.99 -28.29
C ALA A 67 19.43 26.99 -28.62
N ALA A 68 20.28 27.32 -27.65
CA ALA A 68 21.43 28.22 -27.84
C ALA A 68 22.48 27.65 -28.81
N ALA A 69 22.72 26.32 -28.78
CA ALA A 69 23.61 25.64 -29.72
C ALA A 69 23.05 25.56 -31.15
N ASN A 70 21.74 25.47 -31.31
CA ASN A 70 21.10 25.46 -32.63
C ASN A 70 20.94 26.87 -33.23
N SER A 71 21.02 27.93 -32.40
CA SER A 71 20.95 29.33 -32.83
C SER A 71 22.32 29.94 -33.17
N SER A 72 23.43 29.26 -32.87
CA SER A 72 24.74 29.70 -33.36
C SER A 72 24.88 29.38 -34.85
N PRO A 73 25.20 30.36 -35.73
CA PRO A 73 25.39 30.08 -37.14
C PRO A 73 26.58 29.13 -37.34
N PRO A 74 26.57 28.27 -38.37
CA PRO A 74 27.75 27.47 -38.71
C PRO A 74 28.90 28.41 -39.05
N GLU A 75 30.03 28.30 -38.34
CA GLU A 75 31.31 28.88 -38.75
C GLU A 75 31.72 28.23 -40.07
N GLY A 76 31.27 28.81 -41.18
CA GLY A 76 31.46 28.23 -42.50
C GLY A 76 30.62 28.87 -43.60
N SER A 77 30.57 30.19 -43.69
CA SER A 77 30.17 30.86 -44.94
C SER A 77 30.99 32.12 -45.17
N ASN A 78 32.05 31.95 -45.97
CA ASN A 78 32.64 33.07 -46.69
C ASN A 78 31.58 33.58 -47.69
N MET A 79 30.82 34.61 -47.34
CA MET A 79 30.06 35.40 -48.31
C MET A 79 30.46 36.86 -48.24
N THR A 80 31.31 37.24 -49.20
CA THR A 80 31.49 38.61 -49.67
C THR A 80 30.20 39.10 -50.33
N GLY A 81 29.55 40.12 -49.77
CA GLY A 81 28.37 40.73 -50.37
C GLY A 81 27.79 41.85 -49.51
N LEU A 82 27.77 43.05 -50.07
CA LEU A 82 27.56 44.35 -49.43
C LEU A 82 26.06 44.70 -49.28
N TYR A 83 25.72 45.44 -48.22
CA TYR A 83 24.47 46.18 -47.94
C TYR A 83 23.20 45.40 -47.50
N ALA A 84 22.91 45.43 -46.20
CA ALA A 84 21.66 45.97 -45.65
C ALA A 84 21.74 45.94 -44.11
N THR A 85 21.62 47.11 -43.49
CA THR A 85 21.45 47.29 -42.03
C THR A 85 20.15 46.67 -41.56
N ALA A 86 20.23 45.44 -41.06
CA ALA A 86 19.34 44.94 -40.03
C ALA A 86 20.23 44.63 -38.82
N THR A 87 20.13 45.44 -37.78
CA THR A 87 20.64 45.09 -36.45
C THR A 87 19.87 43.87 -35.95
N SER A 88 20.27 42.68 -36.38
CA SER A 88 19.99 41.46 -35.65
C SER A 88 20.89 41.47 -34.42
N VAL A 89 20.36 42.02 -33.33
CA VAL A 89 20.94 41.74 -32.01
C VAL A 89 20.93 40.22 -31.88
N PRO A 90 22.08 39.53 -31.82
CA PRO A 90 22.07 38.14 -31.44
C PRO A 90 21.69 38.15 -29.97
N SER A 91 20.44 37.83 -29.66
CA SER A 91 20.06 37.45 -28.31
C SER A 91 20.84 36.19 -27.98
N GLN A 92 22.07 36.35 -27.50
CA GLN A 92 22.81 35.31 -26.82
C GLN A 92 21.94 34.91 -25.63
N HIS A 93 21.14 33.85 -25.80
CA HIS A 93 20.37 33.28 -24.71
C HIS A 93 21.36 32.70 -23.70
N LEU A 94 21.76 33.52 -22.72
CA LEU A 94 22.59 33.08 -21.60
C LEU A 94 21.78 32.08 -20.77
N CYS A 95 22.12 30.79 -20.92
CA CYS A 95 21.55 29.74 -20.11
C CYS A 95 22.25 29.68 -18.75
N PHE A 96 21.55 30.08 -17.69
CA PHE A 96 22.08 30.00 -16.33
C PHE A 96 22.00 28.58 -15.80
N LYS A 97 23.15 28.03 -15.40
CA LYS A 97 23.22 26.71 -14.79
C LYS A 97 22.58 26.74 -13.39
N PRO A 98 21.51 25.97 -13.15
CA PRO A 98 20.90 25.91 -11.83
C PRO A 98 21.85 25.24 -10.84
N TRP A 99 21.79 25.63 -9.57
CA TRP A 99 22.55 25.00 -8.49
C TRP A 99 22.25 23.49 -8.37
N SER A 100 21.03 23.11 -8.74
CA SER A 100 20.51 21.74 -8.78
C SER A 100 20.87 20.95 -10.06
N TYR A 101 21.65 21.49 -11.00
CA TYR A 101 21.89 20.84 -12.30
C TYR A 101 22.48 19.44 -12.15
N ILE A 102 21.82 18.38 -12.60
CA ILE A 102 22.37 17.01 -12.51
C ILE A 102 23.12 16.64 -13.81
N PRO A 103 24.32 16.03 -13.74
CA PRO A 103 25.04 15.57 -14.93
C PRO A 103 24.23 14.61 -15.80
N ASP A 104 24.43 14.72 -17.12
CA ASP A 104 23.77 13.87 -18.10
C ASP A 104 24.10 12.38 -17.86
N GLY A 105 23.10 11.51 -18.02
CA GLY A 105 23.23 10.05 -17.82
C GLY A 105 22.84 9.55 -16.42
N ILE A 106 22.94 10.38 -15.36
CA ILE A 106 22.54 9.97 -14.01
C ILE A 106 21.01 9.85 -13.89
N MET A 107 20.28 10.85 -14.41
CA MET A 107 18.82 10.91 -14.28
C MET A 107 18.09 9.74 -14.96
N PRO A 108 18.45 9.30 -16.19
CA PRO A 108 17.84 8.12 -16.81
C PRO A 108 18.10 6.82 -16.03
N ILE A 109 19.29 6.64 -15.47
CA ILE A 109 19.62 5.47 -14.64
C ILE A 109 18.80 5.51 -13.34
N PHE A 110 18.75 6.67 -12.69
CA PHE A 110 17.97 6.88 -11.48
C PHE A 110 16.49 6.53 -11.70
N TRP A 111 15.85 7.08 -12.73
CA TRP A 111 14.45 6.79 -13.03
C TRP A 111 14.23 5.32 -13.41
N ARG A 112 15.19 4.67 -14.08
CA ARG A 112 15.12 3.24 -14.36
C ARG A 112 15.12 2.40 -13.07
N VAL A 113 15.96 2.74 -12.10
CA VAL A 113 15.99 2.08 -10.78
C VAL A 113 14.68 2.31 -10.04
N VAL A 114 14.22 3.56 -9.94
CA VAL A 114 12.95 3.90 -9.28
C VAL A 114 11.78 3.17 -9.93
N TYR A 115 11.71 3.16 -11.26
CA TYR A 115 10.65 2.50 -12.02
C TYR A 115 10.60 1.00 -11.73
N TRP A 116 11.70 0.26 -11.98
CA TRP A 116 11.69 -1.20 -11.84
C TRP A 116 11.53 -1.64 -10.38
N THR A 117 12.10 -0.88 -9.44
CA THR A 117 11.91 -1.16 -8.01
C THR A 117 10.45 -0.93 -7.61
N SER A 118 9.80 0.12 -8.12
CA SER A 118 8.38 0.37 -7.87
C SER A 118 7.49 -0.71 -8.50
N GLN A 119 7.80 -1.19 -9.71
CA GLN A 119 7.08 -2.29 -10.33
C GLN A 119 7.20 -3.59 -9.51
N PHE A 120 8.41 -3.92 -9.06
CA PHE A 120 8.64 -5.07 -8.18
C PHE A 120 7.86 -4.96 -6.87
N LEU A 121 7.85 -3.77 -6.26
CA LEU A 121 7.13 -3.54 -5.00
C LEU A 121 5.63 -3.71 -5.17
N THR A 122 5.06 -3.08 -6.20
CA THR A 122 3.62 -3.07 -6.46
C THR A 122 3.08 -4.43 -6.86
N TRP A 123 3.77 -5.15 -7.75
CA TRP A 123 3.25 -6.39 -8.34
C TRP A 123 3.72 -7.67 -7.65
N ILE A 124 4.79 -7.60 -6.84
CA ILE A 124 5.36 -8.81 -6.22
C ILE A 124 5.41 -8.65 -4.71
N LEU A 125 6.18 -7.69 -4.20
CA LEU A 125 6.49 -7.65 -2.77
C LEU A 125 5.27 -7.35 -1.89
N LEU A 126 4.51 -6.28 -2.20
CA LEU A 126 3.38 -5.85 -1.38
C LEU A 126 2.20 -6.84 -1.40
N PRO A 127 1.77 -7.37 -2.57
CA PRO A 127 0.72 -8.40 -2.62
C PRO A 127 1.12 -9.68 -1.88
N PHE A 128 2.38 -10.11 -2.03
CA PHE A 128 2.91 -11.26 -1.30
C PHE A 128 2.89 -11.01 0.21
N MET A 129 3.33 -9.83 0.68
CA MET A 129 3.28 -9.46 2.10
C MET A 129 1.87 -9.40 2.65
N GLN A 130 0.91 -8.90 1.88
CA GLN A 130 -0.49 -8.87 2.27
C GLN A 130 -1.04 -10.28 2.50
N SER A 131 -0.83 -11.21 1.56
CA SER A 131 -1.26 -12.61 1.73
C SER A 131 -0.49 -13.33 2.84
N TYR A 132 0.81 -13.06 2.98
CA TYR A 132 1.64 -13.62 4.05
C TYR A 132 1.12 -13.21 5.44
N ALA A 133 0.85 -11.93 5.65
CA ALA A 133 0.36 -11.39 6.92
C ALA A 133 -1.05 -11.93 7.28
N ARG A 134 -1.86 -12.24 6.27
CA ARG A 134 -3.23 -12.75 6.39
C ARG A 134 -3.32 -14.29 6.42
N SER A 135 -2.20 -14.99 6.31
CA SER A 135 -2.18 -16.45 6.28
C SER A 135 -2.30 -17.06 7.69
N GLY A 136 -3.09 -18.13 7.83
CA GLY A 136 -3.25 -18.89 9.08
C GLY A 136 -2.18 -19.96 9.30
N GLY A 137 -1.14 -20.02 8.46
CA GLY A 137 -0.10 -21.05 8.55
C GLY A 137 0.67 -20.97 9.88
N PHE A 138 0.91 -22.11 10.52
CA PHE A 138 1.65 -22.19 11.78
C PHE A 138 3.17 -22.07 11.60
N SER A 139 3.67 -22.44 10.42
CA SER A 139 5.10 -22.36 10.05
C SER A 139 5.36 -21.26 9.01
N ILE A 140 6.59 -20.73 8.97
CA ILE A 140 7.00 -19.73 7.96
C ILE A 140 6.82 -20.29 6.55
N THR A 141 7.20 -21.56 6.33
CA THR A 141 7.04 -22.24 5.04
C THR A 141 5.57 -22.39 4.65
N GLY A 142 4.70 -22.73 5.59
CA GLY A 142 3.26 -22.78 5.38
C GLY A 142 2.68 -21.43 4.97
N LYS A 143 3.10 -20.35 5.65
CA LYS A 143 2.69 -18.98 5.31
C LYS A 143 3.15 -18.54 3.92
N ILE A 144 4.41 -18.82 3.56
CA ILE A 144 4.97 -18.52 2.22
C ILE A 144 4.20 -19.31 1.15
N LYS A 145 3.95 -20.60 1.37
CA LYS A 145 3.20 -21.45 0.44
C LYS A 145 1.78 -20.92 0.22
N THR A 146 1.06 -20.60 1.30
CA THR A 146 -0.28 -20.01 1.20
C THR A 146 -0.24 -18.67 0.46
N ALA A 147 0.72 -17.80 0.77
CA ALA A 147 0.84 -16.50 0.11
C ALA A 147 1.15 -16.63 -1.39
N LEU A 148 2.03 -17.55 -1.78
CA LEU A 148 2.31 -17.84 -3.18
C LEU A 148 1.09 -18.40 -3.90
N ILE A 149 0.34 -19.33 -3.29
CA ILE A 149 -0.86 -19.91 -3.91
C ILE A 149 -1.94 -18.84 -4.10
N GLU A 150 -2.22 -18.02 -3.08
CA GLU A 150 -3.23 -16.96 -3.19
C GLU A 150 -2.89 -15.95 -4.30
N ASN A 151 -1.62 -15.53 -4.39
CA ASN A 151 -1.17 -14.63 -5.45
C ASN A 151 -1.12 -15.31 -6.82
N ALA A 152 -0.71 -16.59 -6.90
CA ALA A 152 -0.68 -17.35 -8.14
C ALA A 152 -2.08 -17.57 -8.72
N ILE A 153 -3.10 -17.80 -7.87
CA ILE A 153 -4.49 -17.86 -8.32
C ILE A 153 -4.91 -16.50 -8.88
N TYR A 154 -4.64 -15.41 -8.15
CA TYR A 154 -4.99 -14.06 -8.57
C TYR A 154 -4.32 -13.66 -9.90
N TYR A 155 -2.99 -13.77 -10.00
CA TYR A 155 -2.29 -13.44 -11.23
C TYR A 155 -2.54 -14.46 -12.36
N GLY A 156 -2.75 -15.73 -12.00
CA GLY A 156 -3.07 -16.78 -12.96
C GLY A 156 -4.38 -16.52 -13.69
N THR A 157 -5.41 -16.00 -13.00
CA THR A 157 -6.67 -15.65 -13.67
C THR A 157 -6.50 -14.48 -14.64
N TYR A 158 -5.71 -13.44 -14.29
CA TYR A 158 -5.37 -12.37 -15.23
C TYR A 158 -4.56 -12.86 -16.42
N LEU A 159 -3.58 -13.75 -16.19
CA LEU A 159 -2.76 -14.32 -17.23
C LEU A 159 -3.60 -15.15 -18.21
N LEU A 160 -4.59 -15.89 -17.72
CA LEU A 160 -5.53 -16.65 -18.57
C LEU A 160 -6.32 -15.71 -19.48
N ILE A 161 -6.92 -14.67 -18.91
CA ILE A 161 -7.69 -13.67 -19.67
C ILE A 161 -6.79 -12.98 -20.71
N PHE A 162 -5.59 -12.57 -20.31
CA PHE A 162 -4.61 -11.95 -21.21
C PHE A 162 -4.17 -12.92 -22.32
N GLY A 163 -3.95 -14.19 -21.99
CA GLY A 163 -3.60 -15.24 -22.95
C GLY A 163 -4.70 -15.47 -23.99
N ALA A 164 -5.98 -15.44 -23.58
CA ALA A 164 -7.11 -15.53 -24.51
C ALA A 164 -7.12 -14.35 -25.50
N PHE A 165 -6.83 -13.12 -25.04
CA PHE A 165 -6.68 -11.97 -25.93
C PHE A 165 -5.48 -12.10 -26.88
N LEU A 166 -4.35 -12.64 -26.41
CA LEU A 166 -3.19 -12.88 -27.27
C LEU A 166 -3.49 -13.93 -28.35
N ILE A 167 -4.19 -15.01 -28.01
CA ILE A 167 -4.63 -16.00 -29.00
C ILE A 167 -5.56 -15.35 -30.03
N TYR A 168 -6.52 -14.54 -29.59
CA TYR A 168 -7.40 -13.79 -30.50
C TYR A 168 -6.58 -12.93 -31.47
N VAL A 169 -5.59 -12.17 -30.99
CA VAL A 169 -4.74 -11.34 -31.86
C VAL A 169 -3.87 -12.20 -32.79
N ALA A 170 -3.30 -13.30 -32.29
CA ALA A 170 -2.42 -14.16 -33.08
C ALA A 170 -3.13 -14.89 -34.24
N VAL A 171 -4.44 -15.15 -34.10
CA VAL A 171 -5.25 -15.76 -35.18
C VAL A 171 -5.60 -14.75 -36.27
N ASN A 172 -5.51 -13.45 -36.00
CA ASN A 172 -5.77 -12.40 -37.00
C ASN A 172 -4.54 -12.21 -37.90
N PRO A 173 -4.61 -12.57 -39.20
CA PRO A 173 -3.43 -12.55 -40.09
C PRO A 173 -2.90 -11.16 -40.42
N HIS A 174 -3.61 -10.09 -40.02
CA HIS A 174 -3.18 -8.70 -40.21
C HIS A 174 -2.37 -8.13 -39.03
N LEU A 175 -2.26 -8.86 -37.91
CA LEU A 175 -1.64 -8.38 -36.68
C LEU A 175 -0.47 -9.29 -36.27
N HIS A 176 0.75 -8.86 -36.59
CA HIS A 176 1.96 -9.51 -36.09
C HIS A 176 2.42 -8.82 -34.81
N LEU A 177 2.35 -9.53 -33.68
CA LEU A 177 2.85 -9.05 -32.40
C LEU A 177 4.28 -9.53 -32.15
N GLU A 178 5.21 -8.59 -32.05
CA GLU A 178 6.58 -8.86 -31.60
C GLU A 178 6.69 -8.78 -30.06
N TRP A 179 7.71 -9.44 -29.49
CA TRP A 179 7.98 -9.41 -28.05
C TRP A 179 8.18 -7.99 -27.50
N ASN A 180 8.85 -7.11 -28.24
CA ASN A 180 9.08 -5.72 -27.85
C ASN A 180 7.75 -4.92 -27.76
N GLN A 181 6.81 -5.21 -28.65
CA GLN A 181 5.49 -4.60 -28.64
C GLN A 181 4.67 -5.13 -27.46
N LEU A 182 4.77 -6.43 -27.14
CA LEU A 182 4.12 -7.03 -25.98
C LEU A 182 4.61 -6.41 -24.67
N GLN A 183 5.93 -6.21 -24.54
CA GLN A 183 6.52 -5.51 -23.38
C GLN A 183 5.99 -4.08 -23.28
N THR A 184 5.89 -3.36 -24.41
CA THR A 184 5.36 -2.00 -24.46
C THR A 184 3.89 -1.95 -24.04
N ILE A 185 3.07 -2.91 -24.48
CA ILE A 185 1.68 -3.05 -24.07
C ILE A 185 1.58 -3.29 -22.56
N GLY A 186 2.42 -4.17 -22.00
CA GLY A 186 2.45 -4.44 -20.56
C GLY A 186 2.80 -3.21 -19.73
N ILE A 187 3.81 -2.44 -20.16
CA ILE A 187 4.20 -1.17 -19.51
C ILE A 187 3.06 -0.15 -19.60
N ALA A 188 2.44 -0.01 -20.77
CA ALA A 188 1.32 0.89 -20.99
C ALA A 188 0.12 0.49 -20.12
N ALA A 189 -0.23 -0.80 -20.05
CA ALA A 189 -1.32 -1.32 -19.24
C ALA A 189 -1.10 -1.11 -17.73
N ALA A 190 0.12 -1.32 -17.24
CA ALA A 190 0.45 -1.05 -15.84
C ALA A 190 0.29 0.44 -15.50
N ASN A 191 0.71 1.34 -16.42
CA ASN A 191 0.55 2.78 -16.24
C ASN A 191 -0.92 3.22 -16.33
N THR A 192 -1.71 2.67 -17.26
CA THR A 192 -3.14 3.00 -17.38
C THR A 192 -3.91 2.53 -16.16
N TRP A 193 -3.56 1.38 -15.56
CA TRP A 193 -4.13 0.94 -14.29
C TRP A 193 -3.88 1.95 -13.16
N GLY A 194 -2.65 2.45 -13.04
CA GLY A 194 -2.30 3.49 -12.06
C GLY A 194 -3.06 4.80 -12.28
N LEU A 195 -3.14 5.25 -13.54
CA LEU A 195 -3.88 6.46 -13.91
C LEU A 195 -5.39 6.32 -13.68
N PHE A 196 -5.96 5.15 -13.97
CA PHE A 196 -7.36 4.86 -13.71
C PHE A 196 -7.69 4.97 -12.21
N LEU A 197 -6.86 4.36 -11.35
CA LEU A 197 -7.02 4.50 -9.90
C LEU A 197 -6.83 5.95 -9.44
N LEU A 198 -5.86 6.68 -10.01
CA LEU A 198 -5.65 8.09 -9.70
C LEU A 198 -6.90 8.90 -10.02
N VAL A 199 -7.48 8.75 -11.22
CA VAL A 199 -8.69 9.47 -11.63
C VAL A 199 -9.85 9.19 -10.66
N LEU A 200 -10.08 7.92 -10.29
CA LEU A 200 -11.16 7.57 -9.35
C LEU A 200 -10.93 8.14 -7.95
N LEU A 201 -9.73 7.98 -7.39
CA LEU A 201 -9.41 8.40 -6.03
C LEU A 201 -9.28 9.92 -5.92
N LEU A 202 -8.64 10.57 -6.89
CA LEU A 202 -8.51 12.02 -6.96
C LEU A 202 -9.88 12.68 -7.17
N GLY A 203 -10.75 12.09 -8.00
CA GLY A 203 -12.11 12.59 -8.19
C GLY A 203 -12.89 12.68 -6.88
N TYR A 204 -12.82 11.63 -6.05
CA TYR A 204 -13.40 11.67 -4.71
C TYR A 204 -12.72 12.71 -3.81
N GLY A 205 -11.39 12.75 -3.79
CA GLY A 205 -10.63 13.69 -2.97
C GLY A 205 -10.91 15.17 -3.27
N LEU A 206 -10.95 15.54 -4.55
CA LEU A 206 -11.22 16.91 -5.00
C LEU A 206 -12.63 17.40 -4.64
N VAL A 207 -13.60 16.50 -4.52
CA VAL A 207 -14.99 16.85 -4.21
C VAL A 207 -15.29 16.73 -2.72
N GLU A 208 -15.00 15.58 -2.11
CA GLU A 208 -15.39 15.30 -0.74
C GLU A 208 -14.56 16.08 0.28
N ILE A 209 -13.27 16.36 0.02
CA ILE A 209 -12.45 17.11 0.98
C ILE A 209 -12.99 18.54 1.16
N PRO A 210 -13.13 19.38 0.10
CA PRO A 210 -13.69 20.72 0.26
C PRO A 210 -15.12 20.70 0.81
N ARG A 211 -15.95 19.76 0.32
CA ARG A 211 -17.33 19.58 0.81
C ARG A 211 -17.36 19.25 2.30
N SER A 212 -16.46 18.40 2.78
CA SER A 212 -16.36 18.02 4.19
C SER A 212 -16.00 19.22 5.06
N TYR A 213 -15.06 20.07 4.63
CA TYR A 213 -14.73 21.31 5.33
C TYR A 213 -15.90 22.31 5.32
N TRP A 214 -16.52 22.54 4.16
CA TRP A 214 -17.66 23.44 4.03
C TRP A 214 -18.84 23.00 4.90
N ASN A 215 -19.17 21.71 4.87
CA ASN A 215 -20.25 21.18 5.69
C ASN A 215 -19.86 21.05 7.18
N GLY A 216 -18.58 20.90 7.49
CA GLY A 216 -18.06 20.95 8.86
C GLY A 216 -18.24 22.32 9.51
N ALA A 217 -18.24 23.40 8.72
CA ALA A 217 -18.56 24.74 9.19
C ALA A 217 -20.05 24.97 9.45
N LYS A 218 -20.95 24.16 8.86
CA LYS A 218 -22.40 24.28 9.06
C LYS A 218 -22.81 23.81 10.45
N ARG A 219 -23.59 24.64 11.14
CA ARG A 219 -24.09 24.36 12.51
C ARG A 219 -24.96 23.11 12.51
N GLY A 220 -24.76 22.23 13.49
CA GLY A 220 -25.56 21.01 13.70
C GLY A 220 -25.32 19.89 12.67
N TYR A 221 -24.89 20.21 11.44
CA TYR A 221 -24.62 19.20 10.41
C TYR A 221 -23.57 18.18 10.85
N LEU A 222 -22.47 18.64 11.43
CA LEU A 222 -21.39 17.75 11.88
C LEU A 222 -21.89 16.81 12.98
N LEU A 223 -22.68 17.31 13.94
CA LEU A 223 -23.27 16.50 15.01
C LEU A 223 -24.21 15.43 14.43
N MET A 224 -25.12 15.81 13.53
CA MET A 224 -26.04 14.88 12.87
C MET A 224 -25.30 13.82 12.05
N LYS A 225 -24.27 14.22 11.28
CA LYS A 225 -23.41 13.31 10.52
C LYS A 225 -22.69 12.33 11.45
N THR A 226 -22.21 12.80 12.61
CA THR A 226 -21.56 11.94 13.61
C THR A 226 -22.56 10.94 14.21
N TYR A 227 -23.78 11.35 14.56
CA TYR A 227 -24.80 10.41 15.05
C TYR A 227 -25.18 9.35 14.01
N PHE A 228 -25.34 9.75 12.74
CA PHE A 228 -25.60 8.79 11.66
C PHE A 228 -24.45 7.78 11.51
N LYS A 229 -23.21 8.25 11.55
CA LYS A 229 -22.03 7.38 11.55
C LYS A 229 -21.98 6.48 12.78
N ALA A 230 -22.37 6.98 13.95
CA ALA A 230 -22.38 6.22 15.18
C ALA A 230 -23.40 5.08 15.10
N ALA A 231 -24.62 5.35 14.64
CA ALA A 231 -25.62 4.30 14.41
C ALA A 231 -25.08 3.19 13.50
N LYS A 232 -24.45 3.55 12.36
CA LYS A 232 -23.85 2.58 11.44
C LYS A 232 -22.71 1.78 12.08
N LEU A 233 -21.78 2.47 12.76
CA LEU A 233 -20.61 1.84 13.36
C LEU A 233 -20.99 0.94 14.54
N MET A 234 -22.08 1.26 15.26
CA MET A 234 -22.63 0.40 16.31
C MET A 234 -23.06 -0.95 15.75
N THR A 235 -23.78 -0.97 14.61
CA THR A 235 -24.13 -2.21 13.91
C THR A 235 -22.89 -2.98 13.48
N GLU A 236 -21.93 -2.32 12.83
CA GLU A 236 -20.68 -2.98 12.39
C GLU A 236 -19.86 -3.53 13.57
N LYS A 237 -19.92 -2.86 14.73
CA LYS A 237 -19.28 -3.33 15.97
C LYS A 237 -20.00 -4.57 16.50
N ALA A 238 -21.33 -4.55 16.58
CA ALA A 238 -22.14 -5.69 17.03
C ALA A 238 -21.87 -6.92 16.15
N ASP A 239 -21.92 -6.78 14.82
CA ASP A 239 -21.63 -7.87 13.88
C ASP A 239 -20.22 -8.44 14.09
N ALA A 240 -19.23 -7.57 14.37
CA ALA A 240 -17.85 -7.98 14.60
C ALA A 240 -17.65 -8.67 15.96
N GLU A 241 -18.46 -8.34 16.95
CA GLU A 241 -18.50 -8.95 18.28
C GLU A 241 -19.14 -10.33 18.21
N GLU A 242 -20.29 -10.47 17.56
CA GLU A 242 -20.95 -11.75 17.28
C GLU A 242 -20.04 -12.71 16.50
N THR A 243 -19.44 -12.23 15.38
CA THR A 243 -18.49 -13.04 14.60
C THR A 243 -17.28 -13.47 15.45
N LEU A 244 -16.84 -12.65 16.40
CA LEU A 244 -15.75 -13.01 17.29
C LEU A 244 -16.19 -14.12 18.26
N GLU A 245 -17.37 -13.99 18.86
CA GLU A 245 -17.94 -14.99 19.76
C GLU A 245 -18.09 -16.36 19.09
N ASP A 246 -18.67 -16.41 17.89
CA ASP A 246 -18.80 -17.64 17.09
C ASP A 246 -17.44 -18.33 16.89
N VAL A 247 -16.43 -17.55 16.49
CA VAL A 247 -15.08 -18.08 16.25
C VAL A 247 -14.43 -18.53 17.56
N MET A 248 -14.68 -17.85 18.69
CA MET A 248 -14.17 -18.27 19.99
C MET A 248 -14.83 -19.56 20.49
N GLU A 249 -16.10 -19.79 20.18
CA GLU A 249 -16.78 -21.06 20.46
C GLU A 249 -16.14 -22.22 19.68
N GLU A 250 -15.84 -22.02 18.40
CA GLU A 250 -15.13 -23.02 17.59
C GLU A 250 -13.71 -23.31 18.12
N VAL A 251 -13.00 -22.27 18.58
CA VAL A 251 -11.70 -22.45 19.25
C VAL A 251 -11.85 -23.26 20.53
N ARG A 252 -12.91 -23.02 21.32
CA ARG A 252 -13.19 -23.77 22.54
C ARG A 252 -13.43 -25.25 22.25
N LYS A 253 -14.29 -25.58 21.29
CA LYS A 253 -14.56 -26.97 20.85
C LYS A 253 -13.28 -27.69 20.40
N VAL A 254 -12.41 -26.99 19.66
CA VAL A 254 -11.12 -27.54 19.22
C VAL A 254 -10.14 -27.73 20.38
N ASN A 255 -10.13 -26.82 21.36
CA ASN A 255 -9.27 -26.93 22.53
C ASN A 255 -9.69 -28.09 23.45
N GLU A 256 -10.99 -28.32 23.61
CA GLU A 256 -11.55 -29.43 24.40
C GLU A 256 -11.35 -30.78 23.70
N SER A 257 -11.43 -30.84 22.37
CA SER A 257 -11.26 -32.09 21.62
C SER A 257 -9.80 -32.57 21.49
N ILE A 258 -8.82 -31.67 21.54
CA ILE A 258 -7.39 -32.01 21.38
C ILE A 258 -6.69 -32.10 22.75
N LYS A 259 -6.45 -33.33 23.20
CA LYS A 259 -5.71 -33.64 24.44
C LYS A 259 -4.25 -33.14 24.38
N TYR A 260 -3.63 -32.99 25.56
CA TYR A 260 -2.28 -32.43 25.74
C TYR A 260 -1.17 -33.21 25.01
N ASN A 261 -1.30 -34.53 24.88
CA ASN A 261 -0.31 -35.40 24.23
C ASN A 261 -0.36 -35.38 22.68
N HIS A 262 -1.36 -34.74 22.08
CA HIS A 262 -1.54 -34.81 20.63
C HIS A 262 -0.55 -33.88 19.88
N PRO A 263 0.05 -34.31 18.74
CA PRO A 263 0.98 -33.48 17.97
C PRO A 263 0.43 -32.11 17.55
N LEU A 264 -0.88 -32.03 17.28
CA LEU A 264 -1.58 -30.79 16.91
C LEU A 264 -1.80 -29.83 18.08
N ARG A 265 -1.50 -30.21 19.33
CA ARG A 265 -1.68 -29.34 20.49
C ARG A 265 -0.89 -28.03 20.36
N LYS A 266 0.34 -28.10 19.83
CA LYS A 266 1.16 -26.91 19.53
C LYS A 266 0.47 -25.92 18.60
N CYS A 267 -0.33 -26.41 17.65
CA CYS A 267 -1.11 -25.57 16.75
C CYS A 267 -2.24 -24.87 17.51
N VAL A 268 -2.98 -25.60 18.35
CA VAL A 268 -4.04 -25.03 19.20
C VAL A 268 -3.49 -23.98 20.16
N ASP A 269 -2.37 -24.26 20.84
CA ASP A 269 -1.74 -23.31 21.75
C ASP A 269 -1.31 -22.01 21.01
N THR A 270 -0.91 -22.15 19.73
CA THR A 270 -0.60 -20.99 18.88
C THR A 270 -1.85 -20.18 18.56
N ILE A 271 -2.99 -20.84 18.32
CA ILE A 271 -4.29 -20.18 18.13
C ILE A 271 -4.72 -19.45 19.41
N LEU A 272 -4.64 -20.11 20.57
CA LEU A 272 -5.04 -19.54 21.86
C LEU A 272 -4.28 -18.26 22.18
N LYS A 273 -2.96 -18.22 21.89
CA LYS A 273 -2.15 -17.00 22.03
C LYS A 273 -2.63 -15.81 21.19
N LYS A 274 -3.44 -16.03 20.16
CA LYS A 274 -4.03 -14.98 19.32
C LYS A 274 -5.41 -14.52 19.79
N CYS A 275 -6.07 -15.29 20.65
CA CYS A 275 -7.36 -14.92 21.22
C CYS A 275 -7.21 -13.73 22.20
N PRO A 276 -8.28 -12.95 22.46
CA PRO A 276 -8.27 -11.93 23.51
C PRO A 276 -8.08 -12.55 24.90
N ILE A 277 -7.50 -11.79 25.83
CA ILE A 277 -7.15 -12.26 27.17
C ILE A 277 -8.38 -12.79 27.92
N ASP A 278 -9.51 -12.08 27.82
CA ASP A 278 -10.78 -12.46 28.44
C ASP A 278 -11.26 -13.86 28.02
N TYR A 279 -10.99 -14.27 26.78
CA TYR A 279 -11.34 -15.61 26.29
C TYR A 279 -10.29 -16.65 26.68
N GLN A 280 -9.01 -16.27 26.72
CA GLN A 280 -7.94 -17.18 27.17
C GLN A 280 -8.17 -17.63 28.62
N GLU A 281 -8.52 -16.70 29.52
CA GLU A 281 -8.79 -17.01 30.93
C GLU A 281 -10.02 -17.91 31.11
N LYS A 282 -11.10 -17.62 30.37
CA LYS A 282 -12.32 -18.45 30.38
C LYS A 282 -12.08 -19.87 29.88
N MET A 283 -11.22 -20.04 28.87
CA MET A 283 -10.85 -21.36 28.33
C MET A 283 -9.88 -22.12 29.24
N GLY A 284 -8.98 -21.41 29.94
CA GLY A 284 -8.02 -22.03 30.86
C GLY A 284 -8.69 -22.64 32.09
N ARG A 285 -9.71 -21.98 32.65
CA ARG A 285 -10.42 -22.44 33.86
C ARG A 285 -11.24 -23.72 33.68
N ASN A 286 -11.70 -24.01 32.47
CA ASN A 286 -12.58 -25.18 32.22
C ASN A 286 -11.82 -26.48 31.90
N MET A 287 -10.49 -26.44 31.80
CA MET A 287 -9.67 -27.63 31.49
C MET A 287 -9.29 -28.44 32.74
N ASP A 288 -9.46 -27.88 33.93
CA ASP A 288 -9.07 -28.52 35.20
C ASP A 288 -10.07 -29.60 35.67
N ASP A 289 -11.28 -29.65 35.08
CA ASP A 289 -12.40 -30.52 35.52
C ASP A 289 -12.68 -31.73 34.61
N TYR A 290 -11.86 -32.01 33.59
CA TYR A 290 -12.13 -33.13 32.67
C TYR A 290 -11.56 -34.46 33.19
N GLU A 291 -12.35 -35.15 34.02
CA GLU A 291 -12.16 -36.56 34.36
C GLU A 291 -12.32 -37.48 33.13
N ASP A 292 -11.59 -38.60 33.15
CA ASP A 292 -11.50 -39.66 32.12
C ASP A 292 -12.83 -40.39 31.86
N PHE A 293 -13.84 -39.71 31.30
CA PHE A 293 -15.06 -40.37 30.81
C PHE A 293 -14.97 -40.63 29.30
N ASP A 294 -14.79 -41.91 28.98
CA ASP A 294 -15.02 -42.64 27.72
C ASP A 294 -14.49 -42.05 26.40
N GLU A 295 -13.73 -42.91 25.69
CA GLU A 295 -13.36 -42.79 24.27
C GLU A 295 -14.60 -42.74 23.35
N LYS A 296 -15.37 -41.65 23.38
CA LYS A 296 -16.16 -41.29 22.22
C LYS A 296 -15.19 -40.99 21.10
N HIS A 297 -15.46 -41.53 19.91
CA HIS A 297 -14.77 -41.24 18.64
C HIS A 297 -14.65 -39.72 18.41
N ASN A 298 -13.66 -39.09 19.03
CA ASN A 298 -13.34 -37.70 18.79
C ASN A 298 -12.74 -37.65 17.39
N THR A 299 -13.55 -37.20 16.43
CA THR A 299 -13.07 -36.92 15.08
C THR A 299 -12.14 -35.73 15.19
N TYR A 300 -10.84 -35.99 15.28
CA TYR A 300 -9.85 -34.93 15.45
C TYR A 300 -9.88 -34.02 14.21
N PRO A 301 -9.88 -32.68 14.40
CA PRO A 301 -9.85 -31.76 13.29
C PRO A 301 -8.51 -31.88 12.55
N SER A 302 -8.58 -31.83 11.21
CA SER A 302 -7.40 -31.86 10.36
C SER A 302 -6.49 -30.63 10.56
N GLU A 303 -5.21 -30.75 10.23
CA GLU A 303 -4.29 -29.59 10.24
C GLU A 303 -4.80 -28.44 9.34
N LYS A 304 -5.43 -28.76 8.21
CA LYS A 304 -6.01 -27.76 7.29
C LYS A 304 -7.16 -26.97 7.93
N SER A 305 -8.02 -27.64 8.70
CA SER A 305 -9.10 -26.96 9.42
C SER A 305 -8.55 -26.08 10.55
N LEU A 306 -7.49 -26.52 11.24
CA LEU A 306 -6.78 -25.68 12.23
C LEU A 306 -6.15 -24.43 11.60
N VAL A 307 -5.54 -24.55 10.41
CA VAL A 307 -5.01 -23.40 9.67
C VAL A 307 -6.12 -22.43 9.28
N LYS A 308 -7.29 -22.95 8.84
CA LYS A 308 -8.46 -22.13 8.52
C LYS A 308 -9.00 -21.41 9.75
N LEU A 309 -9.14 -22.12 10.87
CA LEU A 309 -9.58 -21.55 12.15
C LEU A 309 -8.60 -20.48 12.64
N HIS A 310 -7.29 -20.74 12.59
CA HIS A 310 -6.28 -19.74 12.95
C HIS A 310 -6.37 -18.48 12.08
N LYS A 311 -6.60 -18.64 10.76
CA LYS A 311 -6.86 -17.52 9.86
C LYS A 311 -8.10 -16.74 10.32
N GLN A 312 -9.20 -17.41 10.60
CA GLN A 312 -10.46 -16.77 11.08
C GLN A 312 -10.25 -16.01 12.39
N VAL A 313 -9.55 -16.59 13.37
CA VAL A 313 -9.22 -15.95 14.65
C VAL A 313 -8.43 -14.66 14.44
N ILE A 314 -7.40 -14.69 13.58
CA ILE A 314 -6.60 -13.49 13.28
C ILE A 314 -7.51 -12.38 12.73
N TYR A 315 -8.40 -12.71 11.79
CA TYR A 315 -9.30 -11.72 11.18
C TYR A 315 -10.37 -11.20 12.14
N SER A 316 -11.04 -12.07 12.90
CA SER A 316 -12.10 -11.67 13.82
C SER A 316 -11.56 -10.79 14.94
N VAL A 317 -10.42 -11.16 15.53
CA VAL A 317 -9.75 -10.35 16.57
C VAL A 317 -9.31 -8.99 16.03
N GLN A 318 -8.73 -8.94 14.83
CA GLN A 318 -8.34 -7.66 14.21
C GLN A 318 -9.56 -6.79 13.90
N ARG A 319 -10.65 -7.39 13.38
CA ARG A 319 -11.89 -6.66 13.05
C ARG A 319 -12.55 -6.09 14.30
N HIS A 320 -12.70 -6.90 15.34
CA HIS A 320 -13.28 -6.48 16.62
C HIS A 320 -12.47 -5.34 17.26
N ARG A 321 -11.13 -5.48 17.36
CA ARG A 321 -10.28 -4.40 17.89
C ARG A 321 -10.41 -3.11 17.08
N ARG A 322 -10.46 -3.23 15.75
CA ARG A 322 -10.60 -2.07 14.87
C ARG A 322 -11.93 -1.35 15.09
N THR A 323 -13.05 -2.08 15.09
CA THR A 323 -14.38 -1.47 15.29
C THR A 323 -14.53 -0.90 16.70
N GLN A 324 -13.97 -1.56 17.71
CA GLN A 324 -13.96 -1.07 19.09
C GLN A 324 -13.21 0.27 19.25
N VAL A 325 -12.01 0.40 18.66
CA VAL A 325 -11.25 1.65 18.70
C VAL A 325 -11.95 2.75 17.89
N GLN A 326 -12.45 2.42 16.69
CA GLN A 326 -13.21 3.38 15.88
C GLN A 326 -14.45 3.88 16.61
N TRP A 327 -15.12 3.00 17.35
CA TRP A 327 -16.30 3.33 18.16
C TRP A 327 -15.97 4.34 19.25
N GLN A 328 -14.89 4.11 20.00
CA GLN A 328 -14.44 5.03 21.05
C GLN A 328 -14.10 6.42 20.50
N ILE A 329 -13.30 6.48 19.43
CA ILE A 329 -12.94 7.76 18.78
C ILE A 329 -14.18 8.51 18.32
N LEU A 330 -15.16 7.80 17.75
CA LEU A 330 -16.38 8.42 17.24
C LEU A 330 -17.30 8.92 18.37
N LEU A 331 -17.37 8.19 19.49
CA LEU A 331 -18.11 8.62 20.68
C LEU A 331 -17.49 9.86 21.31
N GLU A 332 -16.16 9.92 21.47
CA GLU A 332 -15.46 11.10 21.98
C GLU A 332 -15.76 12.32 21.10
N GLN A 333 -15.73 12.14 19.78
CA GLN A 333 -16.09 13.19 18.83
C GLN A 333 -17.56 13.61 18.98
N ALA A 334 -18.49 12.67 19.16
CA ALA A 334 -19.89 12.97 19.37
C ALA A 334 -20.11 13.80 20.64
N PHE A 335 -19.54 13.37 21.77
CA PHE A 335 -19.65 14.08 23.05
C PHE A 335 -19.07 15.47 22.99
N TYR A 336 -17.89 15.64 22.39
CA TYR A 336 -17.29 16.96 22.18
C TYR A 336 -18.22 17.89 21.38
N LEU A 337 -18.84 17.40 20.30
CA LEU A 337 -19.74 18.19 19.47
C LEU A 337 -21.06 18.53 20.19
N GLU A 338 -21.57 17.62 21.02
CA GLU A 338 -22.72 17.89 21.88
C GLU A 338 -22.43 18.99 22.90
N ASP A 339 -21.27 18.95 23.54
CA ASP A 339 -20.87 19.95 24.53
C ASP A 339 -20.72 21.33 23.91
N VAL A 340 -20.10 21.40 22.73
CA VAL A 340 -20.02 22.64 21.95
C VAL A 340 -21.42 23.13 21.56
N ALA A 341 -22.32 22.24 21.17
CA ALA A 341 -23.69 22.60 20.82
C ALA A 341 -24.50 23.10 22.04
N LYS A 342 -24.35 22.46 23.21
CA LYS A 342 -25.00 22.84 24.47
C LYS A 342 -24.49 24.20 24.97
N LYS A 343 -23.18 24.46 24.92
CA LYS A 343 -22.57 25.73 25.34
C LYS A 343 -22.99 26.92 24.48
N LYS A 344 -23.32 26.71 23.21
CA LYS A 344 -23.80 27.77 22.30
C LYS A 344 -25.30 28.08 22.41
N LYS A 345 -26.06 27.23 23.11
CA LYS A 345 -27.50 27.45 23.39
C LYS A 345 -27.75 28.21 24.69
N LYS A 346 -26.74 28.28 25.57
CA LYS A 346 -26.67 29.23 26.69
C LYS A 346 -26.03 30.51 26.17
#